data_AF-A0A9D3Z2I1-F1
#
_entry.id   AF-A0A9D3Z2I1-F1
#
_cell.length_a   1.000
_cell.length_b   1.000
_cell.length_c   1.000
_cell.angle_alpha   90.00
_cell.angle_beta   90.00
_cell.angle_gamma   90.00
#
_symmetry.space_group_name_H-M   'P 1'
#
loop_
_entity.id
_entity.type
_entity.pdbx_description
1 polymer ?
#
loop_
_entity_poly.entity_id
_entity_poly.type
_entity_poly.pdbx_seq_one_letter_code
_entity_poly.pdbx_strand_id
1 'polypeptide(L)' 'MDQPIPDHLKDLSEKSVDGQSQEQKQRTVAALLCKFGGAFSKNEWDVGLTNVAEHSIDTGDA' A
#
# COMPACT_ATOMS: atom_id res chain seq x y z
N MET A 1 6.53 -8.16 -18.41
CA MET A 1 5.48 -7.16 -18.69
C MET A 1 5.63 -6.08 -17.63
N ASP A 2 5.89 -4.84 -18.03
CA ASP A 2 5.83 -3.71 -17.09
C ASP A 2 4.36 -3.47 -16.74
N GLN A 3 3.96 -3.90 -15.54
CA GLN A 3 2.64 -3.56 -15.02
C GLN A 3 2.68 -2.10 -14.56
N PRO A 4 1.76 -1.24 -15.05
CA PRO A 4 1.71 0.15 -14.64
C PRO A 4 1.44 0.25 -13.13
N ILE A 5 2.16 1.16 -12.46
CA ILE A 5 1.99 1.40 -11.02
C ILE A 5 0.53 1.82 -10.75
N PRO A 6 -0.15 1.22 -9.76
CA PRO A 6 -1.50 1.60 -9.37
C PRO A 6 -1.61 3.09 -9.01
N ASP A 7 -2.74 3.72 -9.35
CA ASP A 7 -2.92 5.18 -9.18
C ASP A 7 -2.72 5.65 -7.73
N HIS A 8 -3.17 4.87 -6.74
CA HIS A 8 -3.00 5.19 -5.31
C HIS A 8 -1.56 5.08 -4.81
N LEU A 9 -0.65 4.52 -5.61
CA LEU A 9 0.76 4.33 -5.27
C LEU A 9 1.69 5.23 -6.08
N LYS A 10 1.17 6.08 -6.98
CA LYS A 10 2.00 7.00 -7.76
C LYS A 10 2.76 7.99 -6.89
N ASP A 11 2.07 8.63 -5.94
CA ASP A 11 2.68 9.57 -5.00
C ASP A 11 3.73 8.88 -4.10
N LEU A 12 3.41 7.68 -3.59
CA LEU A 12 4.36 6.88 -2.83
C LEU A 12 5.59 6.48 -3.67
N SER A 13 5.37 6.12 -4.94
CA SER A 13 6.45 5.82 -5.89
C SER A 13 7.36 7.02 -6.08
N GLU A 14 6.81 8.20 -6.34
CA GLU A 14 7.57 9.45 -6.56
C GLU A 14 8.43 9.81 -5.34
N LYS A 15 7.85 9.73 -4.13
CA LYS A 15 8.56 9.98 -2.87
C LYS A 15 9.65 8.95 -2.58
N SER A 16 9.40 7.68 -2.91
CA SER A 16 10.34 6.58 -2.65
C SER A 16 11.58 6.62 -3.55
N VAL A 17 11.48 7.32 -4.69
CA VAL A 17 12.57 7.44 -5.67
C VAL A 17 13.23 8.82 -5.68
N ASP A 18 12.85 9.69 -4.74
CA ASP A 18 13.52 10.98 -4.56
C ASP A 18 14.99 10.75 -4.14
N GLY A 19 15.92 11.40 -4.84
CA GLY A 19 17.36 11.22 -4.63
C GLY A 19 18.01 9.93 -5.18
N GLN A 20 17.27 9.02 -5.83
CA GLN A 20 17.84 7.78 -6.41
C GLN A 20 18.23 7.91 -7.91
N SER A 21 19.09 7.01 -8.40
CA SER A 21 19.45 6.93 -9.84
C SER A 21 18.30 6.36 -10.67
N GLN A 22 18.09 6.89 -11.88
CA GLN A 22 16.93 6.62 -12.75
C GLN A 22 16.71 5.13 -13.07
N GLU A 23 17.80 4.36 -13.10
CA GLU A 23 17.79 2.90 -13.33
C GLU A 23 17.27 2.11 -12.13
N GLN A 24 17.58 2.54 -10.90
CA GLN A 24 17.03 1.96 -9.68
C GLN A 24 15.56 2.36 -9.46
N LYS A 25 15.18 3.57 -9.90
CA LYS A 25 13.80 4.10 -9.79
C LYS A 25 12.76 3.19 -10.44
N GLN A 26 13.07 2.68 -11.64
CA GLN A 26 12.06 2.00 -12.45
C GLN A 26 11.94 0.51 -12.17
N ARG A 27 13.05 -0.19 -11.88
CA ARG A 27 12.99 -1.65 -11.76
C ARG A 27 12.58 -2.14 -10.37
N THR A 28 13.16 -1.58 -9.31
CA THR A 28 13.00 -2.18 -7.97
C THR A 28 11.75 -1.66 -7.27
N VAL A 29 11.55 -0.34 -7.26
CA VAL A 29 10.42 0.28 -6.57
C VAL A 29 9.10 -0.03 -7.28
N ALA A 30 9.03 0.11 -8.61
CA ALA A 30 7.82 -0.20 -9.35
C ALA A 30 7.43 -1.68 -9.23
N ALA A 31 8.39 -2.60 -9.29
CA ALA A 31 8.12 -4.03 -9.13
C ALA A 31 7.57 -4.38 -7.73
N LEU A 32 8.10 -3.75 -6.68
CA LEU A 32 7.60 -3.95 -5.32
C LEU A 32 6.20 -3.38 -5.14
N LEU A 33 5.94 -2.17 -5.63
CA LEU A 33 4.63 -1.52 -5.54
C LEU A 33 3.56 -2.27 -6.35
N CYS A 34 3.89 -2.78 -7.53
CA CYS A 34 2.97 -3.62 -8.30
C CYS A 34 2.73 -4.98 -7.61
N LYS A 35 3.77 -5.63 -7.07
CA LYS A 35 3.65 -6.93 -6.40
C LYS A 35 2.81 -6.86 -5.12
N PHE A 36 2.99 -5.80 -4.33
CA PHE A 36 2.36 -5.65 -3.02
C PHE A 36 1.26 -4.57 -3.01
N GLY A 37 0.77 -4.16 -4.18
CA GLY A 37 -0.12 -3.00 -4.29
C GLY A 37 -1.43 -3.11 -3.52
N GLY A 38 -1.89 -4.34 -3.24
CA GLY A 38 -3.08 -4.61 -2.41
C GLY A 38 -2.83 -4.63 -0.90
N ALA A 39 -1.59 -4.58 -0.45
CA ALA A 39 -1.25 -4.48 0.97
C ALA A 39 -1.17 -3.02 1.45
N PHE A 40 -1.00 -2.08 0.52
CA PHE A 40 -0.96 -0.66 0.81
C PHE A 40 -2.37 -0.08 0.87
N SER A 41 -2.61 0.75 1.87
CA SER A 41 -3.82 1.53 2.04
C SER A 41 -4.10 2.41 0.83
N LYS A 42 -5.35 2.38 0.34
CA LYS A 42 -5.83 3.24 -0.75
C LYS A 42 -6.26 4.62 -0.26
N ASN A 43 -6.63 4.74 1.02
CA ASN A 43 -7.02 5.98 1.67
C ASN A 43 -6.72 5.90 3.18
N GLU A 44 -6.93 7.00 3.90
CA GLU A 44 -6.66 7.12 5.34
C GLU A 44 -7.49 6.16 6.22
N TRP A 45 -8.61 5.64 5.71
CA TRP A 45 -9.48 4.68 6.39
C TRP A 45 -9.21 3.23 5.98
N ASP A 46 -8.35 3.02 4.99
CA ASP A 46 -7.94 1.70 4.53
C ASP A 46 -6.87 1.19 5.49
N VAL A 47 -7.29 0.34 6.42
CA VAL A 47 -6.40 -0.30 7.39
C VAL A 47 -5.59 -1.45 6.75
N GLY A 48 -5.61 -1.58 5.42
CA GLY A 48 -4.94 -2.62 4.66
C GLY A 48 -5.60 -3.98 4.85
N LEU A 49 -4.80 -5.06 4.84
CA LEU A 49 -5.24 -6.43 5.14
C LEU A 49 -5.44 -6.68 6.64
N THR A 50 -5.78 -5.65 7.42
CA THR A 50 -6.04 -5.81 8.84
C THR A 50 -7.31 -6.63 9.01
N ASN A 51 -7.15 -7.89 9.39
CA ASN A 51 -8.24 -8.69 9.95
C ASN A 51 -8.50 -8.14 11.35
N VAL A 52 -9.48 -7.25 11.47
CA VAL A 52 -10.01 -6.87 12.78
C VAL A 52 -10.57 -8.15 13.39
N ALA A 53 -9.89 -8.67 14.42
CA ALA A 53 -10.47 -9.68 15.27
C ALA A 53 -11.65 -9.01 15.99
N GLU A 54 -12.86 -9.26 15.50
CA GLU A 54 -14.08 -8.78 16.13
C GLU A 54 -14.27 -9.52 17.46
N HIS A 55 -13.81 -8.89 18.53
CA HIS A 55 -14.15 -9.33 19.87
C HIS A 55 -15.52 -8.75 20.20
N SER A 56 -16.55 -9.59 20.18
CA SER A 56 -17.86 -9.23 20.76
C SER A 56 -17.66 -9.03 22.26
N ILE A 57 -17.63 -7.77 22.69
CA ILE A 57 -17.67 -7.43 24.12
C ILE A 57 -19.15 -7.44 24.48
N ASP A 58 -19.56 -8.46 25.22
CA ASP A 58 -20.91 -8.55 25.78
C ASP A 58 -21.03 -7.51 26.90
N THR A 59 -21.35 -6.27 26.53
CA THR A 59 -21.69 -5.21 27.47
C THR A 59 -23.12 -5.47 27.93
N GLY A 60 -23.29 -6.46 28.80
CA GLY A 60 -24.59 -6.93 29.28
C GLY A 60 -25.59 -5.80 29.52
N ASP A 61 -26.83 -6.04 29.10
CA ASP A 61 -27.96 -5.10 29.04
C ASP A 61 -28.00 -4.10 30.22
N ALA A 62 -28.20 -2.83 29.87
CA ALA A 62 -28.45 -1.73 30.81
C ALA A 62 -29.90 -1.72 31.32
#